data_AF-A0A959KWW0-F1
#
_entry.id   AF-A0A959KWW0-F1
#
_cell.length_a   1.000
_cell.length_b   1.000
_cell.length_c   1.000
_cell.angle_alpha   90.00
_cell.angle_beta   90.00
_cell.angle_gamma   90.00
#
_symmetry.space_group_name_H-M   'P 1'
#
loop_
_entity.id
_entity.type
_entity.pdbx_description
1 polymer ?
#
loop_
_entity_poly.entity_id
_entity_poly.type
_entity_poly.pdbx_seq_one_letter_code
_entity_poly.pdbx_strand_id
1 'polypeptide(L)'
;TKHLELDLEVDFEAQQLRGSATWTIEQKPGASQILFDLLELQIDSILLTTTDGAMQATTFRISEPEPYLGSALEVDLVPNTGSVAIFYRTSPDGAAALDWLEPGQTAGKQQPFLFTQ
;
A
#
# COMPACT_ATOMS: atom_id res chain seq x y z
N THR A 1 -8.57 7.63 8.77
CA THR A 1 -7.12 7.89 8.72
C THR A 1 -6.88 9.36 9.02
N LYS A 2 -5.76 9.71 9.66
CA LYS A 2 -5.38 11.10 9.96
C LYS A 2 -4.20 11.57 9.11
N HIS A 3 -3.32 10.66 8.75
CA HIS A 3 -2.12 10.93 7.97
C HIS A 3 -1.70 9.67 7.22
N LEU A 4 -0.96 9.87 6.13
CA LEU A 4 -0.30 8.83 5.35
C LEU A 4 1.14 9.26 5.14
N GLU A 5 2.07 8.39 5.54
CA GLU A 5 3.47 8.47 5.16
C GLU A 5 3.74 7.39 4.10
N LEU A 6 4.26 7.83 2.95
CA LEU A 6 4.68 6.94 1.86
C LEU A 6 6.20 6.97 1.77
N ASP A 7 6.80 5.80 1.89
CA ASP A 7 8.22 5.57 1.62
C ASP A 7 8.30 4.51 0.51
N LEU A 8 8.62 4.97 -0.70
CA LEU A 8 8.54 4.14 -1.92
C LEU A 8 9.82 4.29 -2.74
N GLU A 9 10.32 3.16 -3.19
CA GLU A 9 11.32 3.04 -4.23
C GLU A 9 10.62 2.86 -5.59
N VAL A 10 11.15 3.55 -6.62
CA VAL A 10 10.67 3.46 -7.99
C VAL A 10 11.62 2.58 -8.80
N ASP A 11 11.16 1.40 -9.20
CA ASP A 11 11.92 0.48 -10.04
C ASP A 11 11.37 0.52 -11.47
N PHE A 12 12.10 1.21 -12.36
CA PHE A 12 11.76 1.31 -13.79
C PHE A 12 12.04 0.03 -14.57
N GLU A 13 12.95 -0.83 -14.10
CA GLU A 13 13.26 -2.10 -14.78
C GLU A 13 12.15 -3.12 -14.51
N ALA A 14 11.71 -3.22 -13.26
CA ALA A 14 10.60 -4.08 -12.87
C ALA A 14 9.22 -3.45 -13.15
N GLN A 15 9.16 -2.14 -13.42
CA GLN A 15 7.93 -1.34 -13.47
C GLN A 15 7.09 -1.47 -12.19
N GLN A 16 7.75 -1.31 -11.04
CA GLN A 16 7.15 -1.47 -9.72
C GLN A 16 7.45 -0.29 -8.81
N LEU A 17 6.45 0.09 -8.01
CA LEU A 17 6.66 0.81 -6.76
C LEU A 17 6.72 -0.20 -5.63
N ARG A 18 7.75 -0.10 -4.78
CA ARG A 18 7.94 -0.98 -3.62
C ARG A 18 8.27 -0.16 -2.39
N GLY A 19 7.67 -0.51 -1.26
CA GLY A 19 8.02 0.13 0.00
C GLY A 19 6.89 0.00 1.01
N SER A 20 6.57 1.10 1.70
CA SER A 20 5.55 1.10 2.74
C SER A 20 4.57 2.28 2.65
N ALA A 21 3.35 1.99 3.06
CA ALA A 21 2.32 2.98 3.39
C ALA A 21 2.02 2.89 4.89
N THR A 22 2.41 3.91 5.64
CA THR A 22 2.13 4.00 7.08
C THR A 22 0.95 4.93 7.33
N TRP A 23 -0.16 4.34 7.75
CA TRP A 23 -1.38 5.04 8.08
C TRP A 23 -1.42 5.37 9.57
N THR A 24 -1.52 6.66 9.90
CA THR A 24 -1.88 7.07 11.26
C THR A 24 -3.40 6.97 11.41
N ILE A 25 -3.84 6.22 12.41
CA ILE A 25 -5.26 5.92 12.64
C ILE A 25 -5.70 6.31 14.05
N GLU A 26 -7.02 6.36 14.22
CA GLU A 26 -7.65 6.49 15.52
C GLU A 26 -8.52 5.23 15.70
N GLN A 27 -8.05 4.28 16.51
CA GLN A 27 -8.77 3.05 16.74
C GLN A 27 -10.03 3.34 17.58
N LYS A 28 -11.20 3.06 17.01
CA LYS A 28 -12.46 3.19 17.74
C LYS A 28 -12.55 2.12 18.84
N PRO A 29 -13.17 2.42 20.00
CA PRO A 29 -13.37 1.44 21.05
C PRO A 29 -14.03 0.16 20.53
N GLY A 30 -13.43 -0.99 20.83
CA GLY A 30 -13.91 -2.32 20.41
C GLY A 30 -13.61 -2.70 18.97
N ALA A 31 -12.97 -1.84 18.16
CA ALA A 31 -12.57 -2.21 16.81
C ALA A 31 -11.35 -3.15 16.84
N SER A 32 -11.54 -4.38 16.38
CA SER A 32 -10.49 -5.41 16.29
C SER A 32 -9.88 -5.55 14.90
N GLN A 33 -10.44 -4.87 13.89
CA GLN A 33 -9.98 -4.91 12.51
C GLN A 33 -10.11 -3.55 11.85
N ILE A 34 -9.29 -3.34 10.81
CA ILE A 34 -9.40 -2.24 9.85
C ILE A 34 -9.36 -2.81 8.44
N LEU A 35 -10.14 -2.21 7.54
CA LEU A 35 -10.20 -2.57 6.13
C LEU A 35 -9.51 -1.48 5.30
N PHE A 36 -8.70 -1.90 4.34
CA PHE A 36 -8.12 -1.04 3.31
C PHE A 36 -8.55 -1.52 1.93
N ASP A 37 -8.76 -0.58 1.02
CA ASP A 37 -8.99 -0.91 -0.40
C ASP A 37 -7.67 -1.36 -1.03
N LEU A 38 -7.72 -2.43 -1.80
CA LEU A 38 -6.58 -3.02 -2.47
C LEU A 38 -6.91 -3.32 -3.92
N LEU A 39 -6.13 -2.73 -4.84
CA LEU A 39 -6.23 -3.03 -6.26
C LEU A 39 -4.85 -3.42 -6.79
N GLU A 40 -4.69 -4.69 -7.14
CA GLU A 40 -3.52 -5.21 -7.85
C GLU A 40 -2.18 -4.92 -7.13
N LEU A 41 -2.20 -4.99 -5.79
CA LEU A 41 -1.04 -4.88 -4.93
C LEU A 41 -0.66 -6.25 -4.35
N GLN A 42 0.64 -6.51 -4.26
CA GLN A 42 1.18 -7.60 -3.46
C GLN A 42 1.53 -7.07 -2.06
N ILE A 43 0.95 -7.67 -1.01
CA ILE A 43 1.27 -7.34 0.38
C ILE A 43 2.37 -8.27 0.89
N ASP A 44 3.49 -7.69 1.32
CA ASP A 44 4.63 -8.43 1.87
C ASP A 44 4.45 -8.67 3.38
N SER A 45 4.10 -7.63 4.14
CA SER A 45 3.89 -7.71 5.59
C SER A 45 3.15 -6.48 6.13
N ILE A 46 2.66 -6.57 7.37
CA ILE A 46 2.02 -5.45 8.06
C ILE A 46 2.54 -5.36 9.49
N LEU A 47 2.94 -4.15 9.89
CA LEU A 47 3.39 -3.82 11.24
C LEU A 47 2.42 -2.83 11.89
N LEU A 48 2.03 -3.12 13.12
CA LEU A 48 1.25 -2.21 13.95
C LEU A 48 2.18 -1.48 14.90
N THR A 49 1.92 -0.19 15.13
CA THR A 49 2.50 0.55 16.25
C THR A 49 1.38 1.01 17.18
N THR A 50 1.46 0.66 18.44
CA THR A 50 0.51 1.12 19.47
C THR A 50 0.82 2.55 19.89
N THR A 51 -0.13 3.23 20.53
CA THR A 51 0.02 4.64 20.94
C THR A 51 1.11 4.87 21.98
N ASP A 52 1.55 3.82 22.68
CA ASP A 52 2.70 3.81 23.60
C ASP A 52 4.03 3.44 22.90
N GLY A 53 4.00 3.21 21.58
CA GLY A 53 5.18 2.99 20.74
C GLY A 53 5.60 1.53 20.57
N ALA A 54 4.87 0.55 21.13
CA ALA A 54 5.19 -0.85 20.92
C ALA A 54 4.86 -1.28 19.48
N MET A 55 5.79 -1.99 18.85
CA MET A 55 5.66 -2.47 17.48
C MET A 55 5.45 -3.98 17.45
N GLN A 56 4.55 -4.46 16.60
CA GLN A 56 4.35 -5.88 16.36
C GLN A 56 3.84 -6.19 14.96
N ALA A 57 4.23 -7.34 14.42
CA ALA A 57 3.64 -7.85 13.20
C ALA A 57 2.18 -8.28 13.47
N THR A 58 1.33 -8.18 12.45
CA THR A 58 -0.05 -8.65 12.51
C THR A 58 -0.39 -9.58 11.36
N THR A 59 -1.53 -10.25 11.49
CA THR A 59 -2.13 -11.05 10.42
C THR A 59 -3.09 -10.21 9.60
N PHE A 60 -3.26 -10.62 8.35
CA PHE A 60 -4.20 -10.01 7.43
C PHE A 60 -4.82 -11.05 6.51
N ARG A 61 -5.93 -10.68 5.88
CA ARG A 61 -6.60 -11.43 4.83
C ARG A 61 -6.92 -10.50 3.68
N ILE A 62 -6.95 -11.05 2.48
CA ILE A 62 -7.40 -10.33 1.28
C ILE A 62 -8.68 -11.02 0.85
N SER A 63 -9.77 -10.26 0.71
CA SER A 63 -11.03 -10.80 0.23
C SER A 63 -10.93 -11.25 -1.23
N GLU A 64 -11.92 -12.00 -1.71
CA GLU A 64 -12.08 -12.19 -3.14
C GLU A 64 -12.26 -10.82 -3.84
N PRO A 65 -11.72 -10.64 -5.05
CA PRO A 65 -11.85 -9.39 -5.78
C PRO A 65 -13.28 -9.18 -6.29
N GLU A 66 -13.81 -7.98 -6.08
CA GLU A 66 -15.04 -7.51 -6.69
C GLU A 66 -14.74 -6.74 -8.00
N PRO A 67 -15.57 -6.91 -9.05
CA PRO A 67 -15.40 -6.19 -10.30
C PRO A 67 -15.30 -4.68 -10.08
N TYR A 68 -14.27 -4.06 -10.65
CA TYR A 68 -13.96 -2.62 -10.60
C TYR A 68 -13.58 -2.06 -9.22
N LEU A 69 -13.80 -2.78 -8.12
CA LEU A 69 -13.46 -2.34 -6.76
C LEU A 69 -12.13 -2.90 -6.27
N GLY A 70 -11.72 -4.07 -6.76
CA GLY A 70 -10.57 -4.79 -6.24
C GLY A 70 -10.96 -5.61 -5.01
N SER A 71 -10.06 -5.75 -4.05
CA SER A 71 -10.24 -6.58 -2.84
C SER A 71 -10.17 -5.72 -1.58
N ALA A 72 -10.78 -6.19 -0.50
CA ALA A 72 -10.55 -5.64 0.83
C ALA A 72 -9.33 -6.32 1.47
N LEU A 73 -8.38 -5.51 1.93
CA LEU A 73 -7.31 -5.94 2.83
C LEU A 73 -7.80 -5.79 4.28
N GLU A 74 -8.13 -6.92 4.90
CA GLU A 74 -8.56 -7.01 6.28
C GLU A 74 -7.36 -7.18 7.20
N VAL A 75 -7.10 -6.22 8.07
CA VAL A 75 -5.95 -6.22 8.98
C VAL A 75 -6.41 -6.34 10.41
N ASP A 76 -5.90 -7.34 11.13
CA ASP A 76 -6.18 -7.50 12.56
C ASP A 76 -5.47 -6.41 13.36
N LEU A 77 -6.17 -5.80 14.31
CA LEU A 77 -5.67 -4.77 15.21
C LEU A 77 -5.52 -5.30 16.63
N VAL A 78 -4.56 -4.73 17.34
CA VAL A 78 -4.43 -4.89 18.80
C VAL A 78 -5.02 -3.68 19.52
N PRO A 79 -5.32 -3.76 20.83
CA PRO A 79 -5.75 -2.58 21.56
C PRO A 79 -4.74 -1.45 21.50
N ASN A 80 -5.24 -0.23 21.36
CA ASN A 80 -4.47 1.01 21.27
C ASN A 80 -3.55 1.09 20.04
N THR A 81 -3.90 0.48 18.90
CA THR A 81 -3.14 0.70 17.66
C THR A 81 -3.26 2.16 17.21
N GLY A 82 -2.10 2.83 17.07
CA GLY A 82 -1.99 4.21 16.59
C GLY A 82 -1.59 4.31 15.11
N SER A 83 -0.85 3.32 14.59
CA SER A 83 -0.52 3.25 13.17
C SER A 83 -0.46 1.84 12.61
N VAL A 84 -0.66 1.74 11.30
CA VAL A 84 -0.58 0.52 10.50
C VAL A 84 0.37 0.78 9.34
N ALA A 85 1.53 0.12 9.33
CA ALA A 85 2.50 0.17 8.24
C ALA A 85 2.32 -1.07 7.35
N ILE A 86 1.92 -0.83 6.10
CA ILE A 86 1.68 -1.88 5.10
C ILE A 86 2.87 -1.87 4.15
N PHE A 87 3.61 -2.97 4.09
CA PHE A 87 4.70 -3.16 3.13
C PHE A 87 4.17 -3.85 1.90
N TYR A 88 4.34 -3.24 0.73
CA TYR A 88 3.70 -3.69 -0.50
C TYR A 88 4.52 -3.39 -1.75
N ARG A 89 4.06 -3.99 -2.86
CA ARG A 89 4.54 -3.74 -4.22
C ARG A 89 3.38 -3.64 -5.18
N THR A 90 3.50 -2.77 -6.18
CA THR A 90 2.53 -2.69 -7.28
C THR A 90 2.77 -3.81 -8.30
N SER A 91 1.72 -4.27 -8.98
CA SER A 91 1.86 -5.17 -10.12
C SER A 91 2.20 -4.37 -11.40
N PRO A 92 3.18 -4.81 -12.21
CA PRO A 92 3.54 -4.15 -13.47
C PRO A 92 2.42 -4.23 -14.51
N ASP A 93 1.67 -5.34 -14.53
CA ASP A 93 0.61 -5.59 -15.52
C ASP A 93 -0.77 -5.02 -15.09
N GLY A 94 -0.82 -4.39 -13.91
CA GLY A 94 -2.05 -4.31 -13.14
C GLY A 94 -2.33 -3.04 -12.36
N ALA A 95 -1.31 -2.20 -12.17
CA ALA A 95 -1.49 -0.92 -11.52
C ALA A 95 -2.18 0.07 -12.48
N ALA A 96 -3.51 -0.01 -12.61
CA ALA A 96 -4.31 0.83 -13.50
C ALA A 96 -4.14 2.35 -13.26
N ALA A 97 -3.59 2.72 -12.11
CA ALA A 97 -3.30 4.10 -11.75
C ALA A 97 -1.87 4.55 -12.13
N LEU A 98 -1.01 3.67 -12.66
CA LEU A 98 0.39 3.95 -12.99
C LEU A 98 0.64 3.80 -14.50
N ASP A 99 1.25 4.81 -15.09
CA ASP A 99 1.72 4.77 -16.48
C ASP A 99 3.24 4.86 -16.54
N TRP A 100 3.86 3.77 -17.00
CA TRP A 100 5.30 3.65 -17.19
C TRP A 100 5.63 3.92 -18.67
N LEU A 101 6.44 4.95 -18.92
CA LEU A 101 6.88 5.33 -20.26
C LEU A 101 8.36 5.00 -20.45
N GLU A 102 8.65 4.26 -21.52
CA GLU A 102 10.00 4.05 -22.01
C GLU A 102 10.63 5.37 -22.50
N PRO A 103 11.97 5.49 -22.53
CA PRO A 103 12.64 6.68 -23.03
C PRO A 103 12.11 7.13 -24.39
N GLY A 104 11.88 6.19 -25.31
CA GLY A 104 11.35 6.46 -26.64
C GLY A 104 9.97 7.12 -26.68
N GLN A 105 9.19 7.06 -25.60
CA GLN A 105 7.88 7.68 -25.46
C GLN A 105 7.96 9.08 -24.82
N THR A 106 9.06 9.43 -24.17
CA THR A 106 9.26 10.75 -23.55
C THR A 106 9.68 11.81 -24.58
N ALA A 107 9.57 13.09 -24.25
CA ALA A 107 10.02 14.17 -25.13
C ALA A 107 11.55 14.17 -25.33
N GLY A 108 12.30 13.83 -24.27
CA GLY A 108 13.76 13.84 -24.26
C GLY A 108 14.42 12.61 -24.89
N LYS A 109 13.68 11.50 -25.08
CA LYS A 109 14.17 10.25 -25.70
C LYS A 109 15.33 9.55 -24.99
N GLN A 110 15.69 9.99 -23.79
CA GLN A 110 16.89 9.51 -23.06
C GLN A 110 16.59 8.85 -21.72
N GLN A 111 15.53 9.27 -21.03
CA GLN A 111 15.17 8.79 -19.70
C GLN A 111 13.71 8.31 -19.70
N PRO A 112 13.37 7.27 -18.91
CA PRO A 112 11.99 6.84 -18.74
C PRO A 112 11.19 7.86 -17.92
N PHE A 113 9.88 7.66 -17.84
CA PHE A 113 8.99 8.54 -17.09
C PHE A 113 7.86 7.75 -16.45
N LEU A 114 7.49 8.10 -15.21
CA LEU A 114 6.36 7.51 -14.50
C LEU A 114 5.42 8.64 -14.08
N PHE A 115 4.12 8.42 -14.23
CA PHE A 115 3.09 9.26 -13.64
C PHE A 115 1.90 8.44 -13.17
N THR A 116 1.03 9.09 -12.38
CA THR A 116 -0.15 8.48 -11.77
C THR A 116 -1.42 9.26 -12.15
N GLN A 117 -2.60 8.60 -12.23
CA GLN A 117 -3.89 9.24 -12.53
C GLN A 117 -5.03 8.81 -11.61
#